data_AF-A0A352W7H1-F1
#
_entry.id   AF-A0A352W7H1-F1
#
_cell.length_a   1.000
_cell.length_b   1.000
_cell.length_c   1.000
_cell.angle_alpha   90.00
_cell.angle_beta   90.00
_cell.angle_gamma   90.00
#
_symmetry.space_group_name_H-M   'P 1'
#
loop_
_entity.id
_entity.type
_entity.pdbx_description
1 polymer ?
#
loop_
_entity_poly.entity_id
_entity_poly.type
_entity_poly.pdbx_seq_one_letter_code
_entity_poly.pdbx_strand_id
1 'polypeptide(L)' 'TQYLEEAEQLADRIAILHEGRIIVSGTLEELKKRFPPAKVEYVEKQPSLEEIFLAIVGKKEEK' A
#
# COMPACT_ATOMS: atom_id res chain seq x y z
N THR A 1 13.80 14.79 -7.54
CA THR A 1 12.57 14.49 -6.78
C THR A 1 12.95 13.45 -5.73
N GLN A 2 12.38 13.48 -4.53
CA GLN A 2 12.56 12.39 -3.53
C GLN A 2 11.33 11.47 -3.45
N TYR A 3 10.30 11.79 -4.22
CA TYR A 3 9.05 11.05 -4.27
C TYR A 3 9.08 10.04 -5.42
N LEU A 4 8.86 8.77 -5.10
CA LEU A 4 8.82 7.68 -6.06
C LEU A 4 7.72 7.89 -7.12
N GLU A 5 6.58 8.45 -6.69
CA GLU A 5 5.43 8.71 -7.56
C GLU A 5 5.75 9.73 -8.67
N GLU A 6 6.55 10.76 -8.37
CA GLU A 6 7.01 11.71 -9.39
C GLU A 6 7.97 11.04 -10.39
N ALA A 7 8.82 10.12 -9.92
CA ALA A 7 9.72 9.39 -10.81
C ALA A 7 8.96 8.44 -11.74
N GLU A 8 7.85 7.85 -11.29
CA GLU A 8 6.97 7.05 -12.14
C GLU A 8 6.28 7.87 -13.23
N GLN A 9 5.97 9.15 -12.97
CA GLN A 9 5.27 10.02 -13.92
C GLN A 9 6.20 10.77 -14.88
N LEU A 10 7.40 11.13 -14.43
CA LEU A 10 8.31 12.01 -15.18
C LEU A 10 9.41 11.26 -15.93
N ALA A 11 9.72 10.01 -15.58
CA ALA A 11 10.84 9.28 -16.18
C ALA A 11 10.37 8.23 -17.19
N ASP A 12 10.92 8.29 -18.41
CA ASP A 12 10.72 7.25 -19.43
C ASP A 12 11.32 5.89 -19.01
N ARG A 13 12.38 5.93 -18.19
CA ARG A 13 13.11 4.75 -17.70
C ARG A 13 13.54 4.92 -16.26
N ILE A 14 13.49 3.81 -15.51
CA ILE A 14 13.80 3.75 -14.09
C ILE A 14 14.89 2.70 -13.88
N ALA A 15 15.85 3.02 -13.01
CA ALA A 15 16.89 2.09 -12.55
C ALA A 15 16.94 2.11 -11.02
N ILE A 16 16.96 0.94 -10.40
CA ILE A 16 17.07 0.80 -8.95
C ILE A 16 18.53 0.51 -8.61
N LEU A 17 19.10 1.37 -7.77
CA LEU A 17 20.44 1.23 -7.23
C LEU A 17 20.36 0.64 -5.83
N HIS A 18 21.17 -0.37 -5.54
CA HIS A 18 21.37 -0.91 -4.21
C HIS A 18 22.87 -1.11 -3.98
N GLU A 19 23.40 -0.57 -2.88
CA GLU A 19 24.82 -0.68 -2.49
C GLU A 19 25.80 -0.30 -3.62
N GLY A 20 25.51 0.78 -4.35
CA GLY A 20 26.37 1.28 -5.44
C GLY A 20 26.32 0.45 -6.73
N ARG A 21 25.37 -0.50 -6.85
CA ARG A 21 25.16 -1.30 -8.06
C ARG A 21 23.73 -1.17 -8.56
N ILE A 22 23.55 -1.17 -9.88
CA ILE A 22 22.22 -1.21 -10.48
C ILE A 22 21.72 -2.65 -10.41
N ILE A 23 20.65 -2.88 -9.67
CA ILE A 23 20.05 -4.21 -9.50
C ILE A 23 18.99 -4.49 -10.56
N VAL A 24 18.32 -3.46 -11.08
CA VAL A 24 17.36 -3.57 -12.19
C VAL A 24 17.21 -2.24 -12.90
N SER A 25 16.96 -2.28 -14.21
CA SER A 25 16.62 -1.10 -15.02
C SER A 25 15.66 -1.47 -16.14
N GLY A 26 14.79 -0.53 -16.54
CA GLY A 26 13.78 -0.74 -17.57
C GLY A 26 12.74 0.38 -17.60
N THR A 27 11.71 0.23 -18.42
CA THR A 27 10.50 1.08 -18.32
C THR A 27 9.66 0.67 -17.11
N LEU A 28 8.76 1.55 -16.67
CA LEU A 28 7.85 1.25 -15.57
C LEU A 28 7.03 -0.02 -15.82
N GLU A 29 6.58 -0.24 -17.06
CA GLU A 29 5.85 -1.45 -17.45
C GLU A 29 6.72 -2.71 -17.37
N GLU A 30 7.97 -2.65 -17.81
CA GLU A 30 8.90 -3.78 -17.72
C GLU A 30 9.19 -4.15 -16.28
N LEU A 31 9.37 -3.15 -15.41
CA LEU A 31 9.56 -3.36 -13.98
C LEU A 31 8.29 -3.95 -13.34
N LYS A 32 7.12 -3.39 -13.62
CA LYS A 32 5.82 -3.91 -13.14
C LYS A 32 5.50 -5.33 -13.62
N LYS A 33 6.06 -5.77 -14.76
CA LYS A 33 5.95 -7.17 -15.24
C LYS A 33 6.93 -8.11 -14.52
N ARG A 34 8.10 -7.62 -14.09
CA ARG A 34 9.11 -8.43 -13.38
C ARG A 34 8.76 -8.64 -11.91
N PHE A 35 8.11 -7.68 -11.27
CA PHE A 35 7.65 -7.80 -9.89
C PHE A 35 6.17 -8.20 -9.88
N PRO A 36 5.76 -9.18 -9.06
CA PRO A 36 4.34 -9.49 -8.91
C PRO A 36 3.58 -8.22 -8.47
N PRO A 37 2.31 -8.05 -8.89
CA PRO A 37 1.51 -6.93 -8.44
C PRO A 37 1.51 -6.88 -6.91
N ALA A 38 1.65 -5.68 -6.36
CA ALA A 38 1.56 -5.48 -4.92
C ALA A 38 0.29 -6.17 -4.40
N LYS A 39 0.46 -7.10 -3.45
CA LYS A 39 -0.68 -7.77 -2.83
C LYS A 39 -1.53 -6.70 -2.16
N VAL A 40 -2.74 -6.49 -2.67
CA VAL A 40 -3.75 -5.71 -1.98
C VAL A 40 -4.26 -6.59 -0.85
N GLU A 41 -3.71 -6.41 0.35
CA GLU A 41 -4.24 -7.04 1.55
C GLU A 41 -5.47 -6.25 2.02
N TYR A 42 -6.65 -6.84 1.85
CA TYR A 42 -7.85 -6.35 2.50
C TYR A 42 -7.72 -6.61 4.00
N VAL A 43 -7.44 -5.56 4.76
CA VAL A 43 -7.54 -5.60 6.22
C VAL A 43 -9.00 -5.37 6.58
N GLU A 44 -9.68 -6.40 7.07
CA GLU A 44 -10.98 -6.22 7.71
C GLU A 44 -10.80 -5.24 8.88
N LYS A 45 -11.52 -4.11 8.83
CA LYS A 45 -11.55 -3.19 9.97
C LYS A 45 -12.22 -3.93 11.13
N GLN A 46 -11.44 -4.34 12.12
CA GLN A 46 -12.01 -4.83 13.37
C GLN A 46 -12.77 -3.66 14.01
N PRO A 47 -13.95 -3.92 14.59
CA PRO A 47 -14.69 -2.88 15.30
C PRO A 47 -13.82 -2.34 16.42
N SER A 48 -13.81 -1.03 16.56
CA SER A 48 -13.15 -0.35 17.67
C SER A 48 -13.80 -0.76 19.00
N LEU A 49 -13.06 -0.60 20.10
CA LEU A 49 -13.59 -0.83 21.45
C LEU A 49 -14.84 0.02 21.72
N GLU A 50 -14.92 1.21 21.12
CA GLU A 50 -16.07 2.11 21.21
C GLU A 50 -17.32 1.52 20.53
N GLU A 51 -17.18 0.99 19.32
CA GLU A 51 -18.27 0.32 18.60
C GLU A 51 -18.78 -0.91 19.37
N ILE A 52 -17.86 -1.70 19.94
CA ILE A 52 -18.20 -2.85 20.78
C ILE A 52 -18.94 -2.40 22.04
N PHE A 53 -18.47 -1.34 22.70
CA PHE A 53 -19.08 -0.80 23.91
C PHE A 53 -20.50 -0.29 23.63
N LEU A 54 -20.69 0.50 22.57
CA LEU A 54 -21.99 1.04 22.19
C LEU A 54 -22.99 -0.08 21.87
N ALA A 55 -22.56 -1.14 21.17
CA ALA A 55 -23.40 -2.28 20.85
C ALA A 55 -23.88 -3.05 22.11
N ILE A 56 -23.06 -3.10 23.16
CA ILE A 56 -23.38 -3.80 24.41
C ILE A 56 -24.27 -2.94 25.32
N VAL A 57 -23.95 -1.65 25.45
CA VAL A 57 -24.66 -0.74 26.36
C VAL A 57 -25.99 -0.26 25.74
N GLY A 58 -26.01 0.05 24.44
CA GLY A 58 -27.21 0.50 23.73
C GLY A 58 -28.33 -0.56 23.66
N LYS A 59 -28.00 -1.85 23.80
CA LYS A 59 -29.00 -2.93 23.92
C LYS A 59 -29.65 -3.01 25.31
N LYS A 60 -29.16 -2.27 26.30
CA LYS A 60 -29.56 -2.41 27.71
C LYS A 60 -30.63 -1.42 28.17
N GLU A 61 -31.04 -0.47 27.32
CA GLU A 61 -32.06 0.56 27.64
C GLU A 61 -33.47 0.27 27.09
N GLU A 62 -33.71 -0.87 26.42
CA GLU A 62 -35.08 -1.33 26.13
C GLU A 62 -35.57 -2.28 27.23
N LYS A 63 -35.96 -1.72 28.39
CA LYS A 63 -36.94 -2.33 29.29
C LYS A 63 -37.54 -1.33 30.28
#